data_AF-A0A9D2TTR9-F1
#
_entry.id   AF-A0A9D2TTR9-F1
#
_cell.length_a   1.000
_cell.length_b   1.000
_cell.length_c   1.000
_cell.angle_alpha   90.00
_cell.angle_beta   90.00
_cell.angle_gamma   90.00
#
_symmetry.space_group_name_H-M   'P 1'
#
loop_
_entity.id
_entity.type
_entity.pdbx_description
1 polymer ?
#
loop_
_entity_poly.entity_id
_entity_poly.type
_entity_poly.pdbx_seq_one_letter_code
_entity_poly.pdbx_strand_id
1 'polypeptide(L)' 'NVQVGSTEHPMIDTHWIEWITVETSQGFATKWLNPGDSPKASFVLAEGEELKAVYAYCNLHGLWKA' A
#
# COMPACT_ATOMS: atom_id res chain seq x y z
N ASN A 1 -7.42 -6.14 -3.49
CA ASN A 1 -7.54 -5.26 -2.31
C ASN A 1 -6.36 -5.51 -1.39
N VAL A 2 -5.71 -4.45 -0.95
CA VAL A 2 -4.56 -4.47 -0.04
C VAL A 2 -4.95 -3.77 1.26
N GLN A 3 -4.57 -4.34 2.40
CA GLN A 3 -4.65 -3.73 3.73
C GLN A 3 -3.27 -3.77 4.38
N VAL A 4 -2.85 -2.69 5.01
CA VAL A 4 -1.58 -2.65 5.75
C VAL A 4 -1.80 -3.09 7.19
N GLY A 5 -1.26 -4.26 7.51
CA GLY A 5 -1.36 -4.91 8.82
C GLY A 5 -2.53 -5.90 8.93
N SER A 6 -2.34 -6.93 9.75
CA SER A 6 -3.43 -7.85 10.16
C SER A 6 -4.46 -7.13 11.04
N THR A 7 -4.00 -6.16 11.83
CA THR A 7 -4.78 -5.09 12.45
C THR A 7 -4.56 -3.80 11.65
N GLU A 8 -5.59 -2.96 11.50
CA GLU A 8 -5.45 -1.70 10.77
C GLU A 8 -4.35 -0.83 11.37
N HIS A 9 -3.39 -0.47 10.52
CA HIS A 9 -2.32 0.44 10.89
C HIS A 9 -2.90 1.83 11.22
N PRO A 10 -2.37 2.56 12.23
CA PRO A 10 -2.79 3.92 12.51
C PRO A 10 -2.67 4.84 11.29
N MET A 11 -3.63 5.74 11.12
CA MET A 11 -3.67 6.73 10.04
C MET A 11 -3.97 8.10 10.65
N ILE A 12 -3.05 8.61 11.47
CA ILE A 12 -3.16 9.90 12.16
C ILE A 12 -2.00 10.81 11.75
N ASP A 13 -2.11 12.12 12.03
CA ASP A 13 -1.17 13.15 11.56
C ASP A 13 0.30 12.88 11.89
N THR A 14 0.59 12.15 12.97
CA THR A 14 1.96 11.83 13.38
C THR A 14 2.41 10.42 12.97
N HIS A 15 1.48 9.55 12.54
CA HIS A 15 1.76 8.15 12.26
C HIS A 15 0.75 7.59 11.25
N TRP A 16 1.19 7.43 10.00
CA TRP A 16 0.35 6.92 8.92
C TRP A 16 1.16 6.17 7.85
N ILE A 17 0.44 5.43 7.02
CA ILE A 17 0.98 4.85 5.78
C ILE A 17 0.94 5.92 4.71
N GLU A 18 2.10 6.34 4.21
CA GLU A 18 2.21 7.38 3.18
C GLU A 18 1.76 6.85 1.81
N TRP A 19 2.11 5.60 1.50
CA TRP A 19 1.76 4.98 0.24
C TRP A 19 1.73 3.46 0.30
N ILE A 20 0.97 2.90 -0.63
CA ILE A 20 0.91 1.47 -0.95
C ILE A 20 1.26 1.33 -2.43
N THR A 21 2.21 0.47 -2.75
CA THR A 21 2.62 0.18 -4.13
C THR A 21 2.46 -1.29 -4.43
N VAL A 22 1.84 -1.61 -5.57
CA VAL A 22 1.86 -2.97 -6.13
C VAL A 22 2.90 -3.03 -7.25
N GLU A 23 3.75 -4.05 -7.20
CA GLU A 23 4.64 -4.42 -8.30
C GLU A 23 4.00 -5.55 -9.09
N THR A 24 4.06 -5.46 -10.42
CA THR A 24 3.44 -6.40 -11.32
C THR A 24 4.40 -6.89 -12.39
N SER A 25 3.95 -7.80 -13.25
CA SER A 25 4.67 -8.15 -14.47
C SER A 25 4.88 -6.97 -15.43
N GLN A 26 4.09 -5.90 -15.32
CA GLN A 26 4.09 -4.76 -16.24
C GLN A 26 4.62 -3.45 -15.63
N GLY A 27 4.91 -3.41 -14.34
CA GLY A 27 5.51 -2.25 -13.70
C GLY A 27 5.02 -2.08 -12.26
N PHE A 28 4.68 -0.83 -11.91
CA PHE A 28 4.24 -0.48 -10.56
C PHE A 28 3.04 0.45 -10.62
N ALA A 29 2.12 0.30 -9.66
CA ALA A 29 1.06 1.25 -9.40
C ALA A 29 1.07 1.64 -7.92
N THR A 30 1.01 2.94 -7.63
CA THR A 30 1.10 3.48 -6.28
C THR A 30 -0.17 4.23 -5.91
N LYS A 31 -0.74 3.91 -4.75
CA LYS A 31 -1.75 4.70 -4.08
C LYS A 31 -1.08 5.48 -2.95
N TRP A 32 -1.07 6.81 -3.08
CA TRP A 32 -0.73 7.72 -2.00
C TRP A 32 -1.93 7.89 -1.07
N LEU A 33 -1.64 7.96 0.22
CA LEU A 33 -2.61 8.12 1.31
C LEU A 33 -2.19 9.29 2.20
N ASN A 34 -3.15 9.84 2.92
CA ASN A 34 -2.97 10.91 3.88
C ASN A 34 -3.40 10.44 5.29
N PRO A 35 -2.99 11.14 6.36
CA PRO A 35 -3.63 11.01 7.65
C PRO A 35 -5.17 11.05 7.54
N GLY A 36 -5.85 10.18 8.28
CA GLY A 36 -7.31 10.02 8.27
C GLY A 36 -7.87 9.08 7.20
N ASP A 37 -7.11 8.77 6.14
CA ASP A 37 -7.52 7.76 5.16
C ASP A 37 -7.53 6.36 5.77
N SER A 38 -8.29 5.42 5.18
CA SER A 38 -8.14 4.00 5.54
C SER A 38 -6.79 3.48 5.04
N PRO A 39 -6.06 2.64 5.80
CA PRO A 39 -4.77 2.06 5.39
C PRO A 39 -4.95 0.92 4.38
N LYS A 40 -5.73 1.17 3.32
CA LYS A 40 -6.18 0.21 2.33
C LYS A 40 -6.16 0.82 0.94
N ALA A 41 -5.93 -0.02 -0.05
CA ALA A 41 -6.00 0.37 -1.46
C ALA A 41 -6.52 -0.78 -2.32
N SER A 42 -7.19 -0.44 -3.41
CA SER A 42 -7.62 -1.39 -4.43
C SER A 42 -6.91 -1.07 -5.74
N PHE A 43 -6.34 -2.10 -6.34
CA PHE A 43 -5.66 -2.04 -7.62
C PHE A 43 -6.36 -3.01 -8.56
N VAL A 44 -6.55 -2.58 -9.80
CA VAL A 44 -7.05 -3.42 -10.88
C VAL A 44 -5.87 -3.77 -11.75
N LEU A 45 -5.70 -5.06 -12.01
CA LEU A 45 -4.67 -5.56 -12.93
C LEU A 45 -5.29 -5.77 -14.31
N ALA A 46 -4.52 -5.51 -15.35
CA ALA A 46 -4.90 -5.84 -16.72
C ALA A 46 -5.01 -7.37 -16.91
N GLU A 47 -5.68 -7.80 -17.98
CA GLU A 47 -5.75 -9.22 -18.32
C GLU A 47 -4.34 -9.79 -18.58
N GLY A 48 -3.99 -10.88 -17.90
CA GLY A 48 -2.66 -11.49 -17.96
C GLY A 48 -1.57 -10.75 -17.19
N GLU A 49 -1.89 -9.65 -16.49
CA GLU A 49 -0.96 -9.00 -15.58
C GLU A 49 -0.89 -9.75 -14.24
N GLU A 50 0.33 -10.04 -13.79
CA GLU A 50 0.57 -10.80 -12.58
C GLU A 50 1.05 -9.89 -11.46
N LEU A 51 0.50 -10.05 -10.25
CA LEU A 51 1.01 -9.41 -9.05
C LEU A 51 2.31 -10.10 -8.62
N LYS A 52 3.38 -9.33 -8.42
CA LYS A 52 4.68 -9.85 -7.94
C LYS A 52 4.92 -9.58 -6.47
N ALA A 53 4.59 -8.39 -6.01
CA ALA A 53 4.82 -7.97 -4.63
C ALA A 53 3.94 -6.78 -4.26
N VAL A 54 3.75 -6.60 -2.96
CA VAL A 54 3.10 -5.42 -2.39
C VAL A 54 4.05 -4.74 -1.42
N TYR A 55 4.11 -3.43 -1.50
CA TYR A 55 4.93 -2.58 -0.64
C TYR A 55 4.04 -1.57 0.07
N ALA A 56 4.38 -1.26 1.31
CA ALA A 56 3.76 -0.17 2.06
C ALA A 56 4.84 0.59 2.82
N TYR A 57 4.69 1.91 2.93
CA TYR A 57 5.63 2.74 3.65
C TYR A 57 4.93 3.51 4.75
N CYS A 58 5.39 3.29 5.98
CA CYS A 58 5.00 4.05 7.15
C CYS A 58 6.00 5.17 7.39
N ASN A 59 5.51 6.39 7.66
CA ASN A 59 6.37 7.54 7.93
C ASN A 59 7.33 7.32 9.14
N LEU A 60 6.96 6.45 10.09
CA LEU A 60 7.76 6.12 11.27
C LEU A 60 8.51 4.78 11.18
N HIS A 61 7.90 3.78 10.55
CA HIS A 61 8.41 2.41 10.54
C HIS A 61 9.05 1.98 9.21
N GLY A 62 9.10 2.89 8.24
CA GLY A 62 9.75 2.68 6.95
C GLY A 62 9.01 1.70 6.04
N LEU A 63 9.78 1.04 5.18
CA LEU A 63 9.29 0.21 4.08
C LEU A 63 9.03 -1.25 4.51
N TRP A 64 7.84 -1.76 4.21
CA TRP A 64 7.47 -3.17 4.37
C TRP A 64 7.14 -3.80 3.00
N LYS A 65 7.31 -5.13 2.89
CA LYS A 65 7.02 -5.92 1.69
C LYS A 65 6.26 -7.21 2.06
N ALA A 66 5.31 -7.61 1.21
CA ALA A 66 4.65 -8.91 1.22
C ALA A 66 4.61 -9.53 -0.20
#